data_AF-A0AA39LJV7-F1
#
_entry.id   AF-A0AA39LJV7-F1
#
_cell.length_a   1.000
_cell.length_b   1.000
_cell.length_c   1.000
_cell.angle_alpha   90.00
_cell.angle_beta   90.00
_cell.angle_gamma   90.00
#
_symmetry.space_group_name_H-M   'P 1'
#
loop_
_entity.id
_entity.type
_entity.pdbx_description
1 polymer ?
#
loop_
_entity_poly.entity_id
_entity_poly.type
_entity_poly.pdbx_seq_one_letter_code
_entity_poly.pdbx_strand_id
1 'polypeptide(L)'
;MSASRTRAPSTSKTIEDDLKVLSVGRLRTERSGLSSRILHLQNEIGDLAFNNYRTYADVGRTAELCKEMFADMSETMSELKEEVPDLVQSIKHFYTDSKKGATELAILQKSTATTNPLWDLFTLPNIMEKCIRAGYYDAAYSLTNYGSQLEQQNLTKNPVVKVVVDVLNNARHGLLDELFNKFSGPVDLATGIQVVNNIRKIPSISPTQLRVTILQYRDMYLEKQIISVMGEPNFLQRAIDIYRECMYETMVLYLAVFPENDFQKRFDVIVDPRWEQWKPAPQNVLLQQWALRNLNRLFEHIKLAENKKAVDMNDMVSKLMTFAFSFGRMGLDFRNLIINQFDDIFKSHFSSKVEAATTALTNEAGIIDFVETPVASSMISDGDAVSDVSMEINQWDALCIYGNEILTALNDLRQNLSIIQLNWCVEILKKSFKTVLSWLDRLMDSDRSAVVEKAALLFIKVFVPFLRKNLHTCFGYEKCFRSVFRSAVTKEEFESHYSLLSDDLFSHCVHHDVFLEAYRSLLVVPPAEEEAAASEGLPMDSPLIEKDDAVVEAVSVSTQLDESVC
;
A
#
# COMPACT_ATOMS: atom_id res chain seq x y z
N MET A 1 91.22 -23.00 41.76
CA MET A 1 92.56 -23.61 41.63
C MET A 1 93.60 -22.52 41.71
N SER A 2 94.53 -22.66 42.68
CA SER A 2 95.91 -22.13 42.76
C SER A 2 96.21 -21.55 44.15
N ALA A 3 96.65 -22.44 45.04
CA ALA A 3 97.23 -22.13 46.33
C ALA A 3 98.59 -21.44 46.17
N SER A 4 98.87 -20.43 46.99
CA SER A 4 100.22 -19.85 47.11
C SER A 4 100.69 -19.93 48.57
N ARG A 5 101.78 -20.69 48.74
CA ARG A 5 102.47 -21.09 49.97
C ARG A 5 102.98 -19.90 50.79
N THR A 6 102.68 -19.88 52.08
CA THR A 6 103.44 -19.13 53.09
C THR A 6 104.59 -20.00 53.62
N ARG A 7 105.81 -19.46 53.61
CA ARG A 7 107.06 -20.11 54.03
C ARG A 7 107.35 -19.73 55.48
N ALA A 8 107.61 -20.73 56.33
CA ALA A 8 107.90 -20.57 57.76
C ALA A 8 109.28 -19.90 58.03
N PRO A 9 109.46 -19.19 59.17
CA PRO A 9 110.74 -18.59 59.54
C PRO A 9 111.63 -19.57 60.31
N SER A 10 112.92 -19.62 59.95
CA SER A 10 113.96 -20.37 60.65
C SER A 10 114.48 -19.60 61.87
N THR A 11 114.69 -20.35 62.95
CA THR A 11 115.13 -19.99 64.29
C THR A 11 116.46 -19.22 64.36
N SER A 12 116.46 -17.98 64.86
CA SER A 12 117.67 -17.29 65.32
C SER A 12 117.93 -17.64 66.80
N LYS A 13 119.06 -18.30 67.07
CA LYS A 13 119.55 -18.57 68.44
C LYS A 13 119.71 -17.25 69.20
N THR A 14 119.13 -17.16 70.39
CA THR A 14 119.01 -15.91 71.16
C THR A 14 120.31 -15.59 71.91
N ILE A 15 120.69 -14.31 71.81
CA ILE A 15 121.85 -13.60 72.36
C ILE A 15 122.00 -13.76 73.90
N GLU A 16 120.98 -14.28 74.58
CA GLU A 16 120.94 -14.50 76.02
C GLU A 16 121.94 -15.54 76.53
N ASP A 17 122.31 -16.53 75.71
CA ASP A 17 123.29 -17.55 76.11
C ASP A 17 124.73 -17.02 76.13
N ASP A 18 125.06 -16.07 75.26
CA ASP A 18 126.39 -15.45 75.20
C ASP A 18 126.63 -14.47 76.36
N LEU A 19 125.57 -13.82 76.87
CA LEU A 19 125.64 -12.82 77.93
C LEU A 19 125.99 -13.40 79.33
N LYS A 20 125.78 -14.71 79.55
CA LYS A 20 126.08 -15.36 80.86
C LYS A 20 127.54 -15.78 81.05
N VAL A 21 128.34 -15.81 79.98
CA VAL A 21 129.73 -16.31 80.00
C VAL A 21 130.76 -15.18 80.16
N LEU A 22 130.35 -13.91 80.08
CA LEU A 22 131.25 -12.77 80.02
C LEU A 22 131.39 -12.04 81.37
N SER A 23 132.62 -11.80 81.82
CA SER A 23 132.92 -11.05 83.05
C SER A 23 132.52 -9.56 82.93
N VAL A 24 132.14 -8.94 84.05
CA VAL A 24 131.56 -7.56 84.14
C VAL A 24 132.40 -6.49 83.42
N GLY A 25 133.72 -6.70 83.31
CA GLY A 25 134.62 -5.81 82.56
C GLY A 25 134.36 -5.79 81.05
N ARG A 26 134.05 -6.94 80.43
CA ARG A 26 133.76 -7.04 78.99
C ARG A 26 132.39 -6.48 78.60
N LEU A 27 131.40 -6.63 79.47
CA LEU A 27 130.04 -6.09 79.29
C LEU A 27 130.00 -4.56 79.26
N ARG A 28 130.85 -3.87 80.04
CA ARG A 28 130.93 -2.39 79.99
C ARG A 28 131.55 -1.89 78.68
N THR A 29 132.57 -2.58 78.16
CA THR A 29 133.14 -2.29 76.84
C THR A 29 132.19 -2.62 75.70
N GLU A 30 131.37 -3.67 75.82
CA GLU A 30 130.39 -3.99 74.78
C GLU A 30 129.21 -3.02 74.78
N ARG A 31 128.74 -2.57 75.96
CA ARG A 31 127.70 -1.53 76.08
C ARG A 31 128.14 -0.18 75.52
N SER A 32 129.37 0.25 75.80
CA SER A 32 129.90 1.48 75.19
C SER A 32 130.11 1.31 73.68
N GLY A 33 130.50 0.11 73.22
CA GLY A 33 130.59 -0.23 71.81
C GLY A 33 129.23 -0.23 71.09
N LEU A 34 128.18 -0.77 71.70
CA LEU A 34 126.82 -0.78 71.17
C LEU A 34 126.20 0.63 71.16
N SER A 35 126.41 1.43 72.21
CA SER A 35 125.93 2.81 72.23
C SER A 35 126.62 3.66 71.17
N SER A 36 127.92 3.42 70.94
CA SER A 36 128.67 4.01 69.82
C SER A 36 128.12 3.57 68.46
N ARG A 37 127.83 2.28 68.28
CA ARG A 37 127.24 1.73 67.03
C ARG A 37 125.83 2.23 66.76
N ILE A 38 124.99 2.41 67.79
CA ILE A 38 123.64 2.95 67.63
C ILE A 38 123.71 4.42 67.24
N LEU A 39 124.61 5.19 67.86
CA LEU A 39 124.81 6.60 67.49
C LEU A 39 125.41 6.71 66.08
N HIS A 40 126.30 5.80 65.70
CA HIS A 40 126.80 5.66 64.33
C HIS A 40 125.67 5.34 63.35
N LEU A 41 124.80 4.36 63.66
CA LEU A 41 123.66 3.99 62.82
C LEU A 41 122.61 5.11 62.73
N GLN A 42 122.37 5.87 63.81
CA GLN A 42 121.50 7.03 63.76
C GLN A 42 122.08 8.15 62.91
N ASN A 43 123.40 8.38 62.97
CA ASN A 43 124.06 9.31 62.06
C ASN A 43 124.09 8.78 60.63
N GLU A 44 124.25 7.48 60.41
CA GLU A 44 124.19 6.85 59.08
C GLU A 44 122.79 6.92 58.48
N ILE A 45 121.75 6.68 59.28
CA ILE A 45 120.34 6.83 58.86
C ILE A 45 120.01 8.30 58.67
N GLY A 46 120.54 9.19 59.51
CA GLY A 46 120.42 10.64 59.36
C GLY A 46 121.07 11.13 58.06
N ASP A 47 122.30 10.70 57.78
CA ASP A 47 123.03 11.01 56.55
C ASP A 47 122.37 10.35 55.33
N LEU A 48 121.87 9.12 55.45
CA LEU A 48 121.16 8.45 54.35
C LEU A 48 119.82 9.13 54.05
N ALA A 49 119.07 9.51 55.09
CA ALA A 49 117.81 10.24 54.97
C ALA A 49 118.02 11.69 54.50
N PHE A 50 119.12 12.34 54.85
CA PHE A 50 119.47 13.69 54.39
C PHE A 50 119.97 13.67 52.94
N ASN A 51 120.90 12.77 52.61
CA ASN A 51 121.45 12.63 51.26
C ASN A 51 120.41 12.13 50.25
N ASN A 52 119.40 11.38 50.69
CA ASN A 52 118.31 10.87 49.84
C ASN A 52 116.93 11.44 50.20
N TYR A 53 116.88 12.60 50.86
CA TYR A 53 115.63 13.23 51.29
C TYR A 53 114.65 13.41 50.13
N ARG A 54 115.18 13.82 48.97
CA ARG A 54 114.39 14.03 47.75
C ARG A 54 113.74 12.74 47.27
N THR A 55 114.46 11.62 47.31
CA THR A 55 113.95 10.31 46.89
C THR A 55 112.86 9.81 47.83
N TYR A 56 113.01 10.00 49.14
CA TYR A 56 111.96 9.64 50.11
C TYR A 56 110.73 10.57 50.03
N ALA A 57 110.94 11.87 49.77
CA ALA A 57 109.85 12.81 49.53
C ALA A 57 109.09 12.50 48.22
N ASP A 58 109.81 12.11 47.16
CA ASP A 58 109.21 11.68 45.89
C ASP A 58 108.47 10.34 46.04
N VAL A 59 108.98 9.40 46.85
CA VAL A 59 108.28 8.15 47.19
C VAL A 59 107.02 8.42 48.03
N GLY A 60 107.09 9.34 48.98
CA GLY A 60 105.92 9.78 49.75
C GLY A 60 104.86 10.41 48.84
N ARG A 61 105.28 11.35 47.98
CA ARG A 61 104.40 12.05 47.04
C ARG A 61 103.78 11.12 46.00
N THR A 62 104.54 10.15 45.49
CA THR A 62 104.00 9.12 44.56
C THR A 62 103.08 8.14 45.26
N ALA A 63 103.32 7.78 46.52
CA ALA A 63 102.40 6.98 47.30
C ALA A 63 101.09 7.73 47.61
N GLU A 64 101.15 9.03 47.87
CA GLU A 64 99.99 9.89 48.07
C GLU A 64 99.19 10.06 46.77
N LEU A 65 99.86 10.31 45.64
CA LEU A 65 99.26 10.33 44.30
C LEU A 65 98.57 9.00 43.96
N CYS A 66 99.22 7.86 44.21
CA CYS A 66 98.60 6.55 44.01
C CYS A 66 97.37 6.38 44.90
N LYS A 67 97.42 6.84 46.16
CA LYS A 67 96.30 6.75 47.08
C LYS A 67 95.11 7.60 46.64
N GLU A 68 95.36 8.82 46.18
CA GLU A 68 94.34 9.69 45.56
C GLU A 68 93.76 9.04 44.31
N MET A 69 94.60 8.56 43.38
CA MET A 69 94.12 7.86 42.18
C MET A 69 93.29 6.61 42.48
N PHE A 70 93.66 5.83 43.50
CA PHE A 70 92.85 4.67 43.92
C PHE A 70 91.56 5.08 44.62
N ALA A 71 91.52 6.21 45.31
CA ALA A 71 90.30 6.77 45.89
C ALA A 71 89.36 7.24 44.77
N ASP A 72 89.85 8.01 43.80
CA ASP A 72 89.09 8.47 42.63
C ASP A 72 88.58 7.28 41.79
N MET A 73 89.43 6.26 41.59
CA MET A 73 89.04 5.04 40.88
C MET A 73 88.00 4.24 41.66
N SER A 74 88.06 4.25 43.00
CA SER A 74 87.05 3.61 43.84
C SER A 74 85.73 4.37 43.82
N GLU A 75 85.76 5.69 43.78
CA GLU A 75 84.58 6.56 43.71
C GLU A 75 83.86 6.35 42.37
N THR A 76 84.58 6.51 41.25
CA THR A 76 84.04 6.27 39.89
C THR A 76 83.56 4.83 39.69
N MET A 77 84.23 3.83 40.28
CA MET A 77 83.77 2.43 40.27
C MET A 77 82.48 2.24 41.09
N SER A 78 82.30 3.00 42.17
CA SER A 78 81.08 2.96 42.98
C SER A 78 79.91 3.60 42.24
N GLU A 79 80.12 4.76 41.60
CA GLU A 79 79.12 5.41 40.75
C GLU A 79 78.70 4.50 39.59
N LEU A 80 79.66 3.91 38.88
CA LEU A 80 79.38 2.99 37.78
C LEU A 80 78.62 1.74 38.27
N LYS A 81 78.93 1.24 39.46
CA LYS A 81 78.22 0.10 40.06
C LYS A 81 76.76 0.44 40.37
N GLU A 82 76.46 1.70 40.71
CA GLU A 82 75.10 2.18 40.96
C GLU A 82 74.32 2.43 39.66
N GLU A 83 74.96 2.95 38.60
CA GLU A 83 74.29 3.25 37.32
C GLU A 83 74.07 2.03 36.40
N VAL A 84 74.93 1.01 36.47
CA VAL A 84 74.84 -0.19 35.61
C VAL A 84 73.51 -0.95 35.77
N PRO A 85 72.98 -1.20 36.99
CA PRO A 85 71.66 -1.80 37.17
C PRO A 85 70.54 -1.02 36.49
N ASP A 86 70.54 0.31 36.62
CA ASP A 86 69.53 1.19 36.02
C ASP A 86 69.62 1.18 34.49
N LEU A 87 70.83 1.15 33.93
CA LEU A 87 71.04 0.98 32.50
C LEU A 87 70.51 -0.38 32.01
N VAL A 88 70.81 -1.47 32.73
CA VAL A 88 70.31 -2.82 32.39
C VAL A 88 68.79 -2.86 32.47
N GLN A 89 68.19 -2.20 33.45
CA GLN A 89 66.73 -2.13 33.61
C GLN A 89 66.10 -1.31 32.47
N SER A 90 66.71 -0.20 32.09
CA SER A 90 66.31 0.64 30.95
C SER A 90 66.39 -0.11 29.62
N ILE A 91 67.45 -0.89 29.39
CA ILE A 91 67.60 -1.73 28.19
C ILE A 91 66.54 -2.83 28.16
N LYS A 92 66.24 -3.47 29.30
CA LYS A 92 65.15 -4.46 29.39
C LYS A 92 63.80 -3.82 29.08
N HIS A 93 63.54 -2.63 29.61
CA HIS A 93 62.31 -1.90 29.36
C HIS A 93 62.18 -1.51 27.87
N PHE A 94 63.24 -0.94 27.29
CA PHE A 94 63.32 -0.64 25.87
C PHE A 94 63.08 -1.88 25.00
N TYR A 95 63.67 -3.03 25.35
CA TYR A 95 63.44 -4.27 24.62
C TYR A 95 61.99 -4.74 24.70
N THR A 96 61.35 -4.65 25.88
CA THR A 96 59.93 -5.00 26.02
C THR A 96 59.02 -4.08 25.21
N ASP A 97 59.30 -2.78 25.18
CA ASP A 97 58.49 -1.82 24.44
C ASP A 97 58.75 -1.87 22.94
N SER A 98 60.00 -2.08 22.52
CA SER A 98 60.34 -2.34 21.12
C SER A 98 59.65 -3.61 20.61
N LYS A 99 59.56 -4.67 21.43
CA LYS A 99 58.82 -5.89 21.07
C LYS A 99 57.32 -5.62 20.93
N LYS A 100 56.71 -4.85 21.83
CA LYS A 100 55.29 -4.43 21.70
C LYS A 100 55.09 -3.63 20.42
N GLY A 101 55.94 -2.64 20.16
CA GLY A 101 55.89 -1.83 18.94
C GLY A 101 56.07 -2.66 17.67
N ALA A 102 56.97 -3.65 17.68
CA ALA A 102 57.15 -4.57 16.55
C ALA A 102 55.90 -5.44 16.31
N THR A 103 55.24 -5.90 17.37
CA THR A 103 53.98 -6.65 17.24
C THR A 103 52.84 -5.76 16.74
N GLU A 104 52.74 -4.52 17.22
CA GLU A 104 51.75 -3.54 16.73
C GLU A 104 51.99 -3.22 15.25
N LEU A 105 53.24 -2.96 14.85
CA LEU A 105 53.60 -2.74 13.45
C LEU A 105 53.28 -3.94 12.57
N ALA A 106 53.55 -5.16 13.03
CA ALA A 106 53.21 -6.37 12.28
C ALA A 106 51.69 -6.52 12.09
N ILE A 107 50.89 -6.19 13.12
CA ILE A 107 49.42 -6.17 13.03
C ILE A 107 48.97 -5.08 12.04
N LEU A 108 49.54 -3.88 12.11
CA LEU A 108 49.21 -2.78 11.20
C LEU A 108 49.58 -3.10 9.74
N GLN A 109 50.75 -3.70 9.51
CA GLN A 109 51.15 -4.15 8.17
C GLN A 109 50.19 -5.21 7.63
N LYS A 110 49.78 -6.18 8.45
CA LYS A 110 48.79 -7.20 8.05
C LYS A 110 47.40 -6.59 7.79
N SER A 111 47.00 -5.58 8.56
CA SER A 111 45.73 -4.87 8.39
C SER A 111 45.71 -4.03 7.10
N THR A 112 46.84 -3.39 6.78
CA THR A 112 46.98 -2.49 5.61
C THR A 112 47.22 -3.26 4.30
N ALA A 113 47.56 -4.55 4.37
CA ALA A 113 47.74 -5.38 3.18
C ALA A 113 46.45 -5.41 2.34
N THR A 114 46.57 -5.09 1.05
CA THR A 114 45.47 -5.10 0.07
C THR A 114 44.85 -6.48 -0.16
N THR A 115 45.54 -7.56 0.22
CA THR A 115 45.04 -8.94 0.15
C THR A 115 44.23 -9.34 1.39
N ASN A 116 43.95 -8.43 2.31
CA ASN A 116 43.21 -8.76 3.53
C ASN A 116 41.70 -8.90 3.21
N PRO A 117 41.08 -10.06 3.49
CA PRO A 117 39.65 -10.30 3.20
C PRO A 117 38.70 -9.37 3.98
N LEU A 118 39.20 -8.65 4.99
CA LEU A 118 38.42 -7.61 5.67
C LEU A 118 38.04 -6.46 4.74
N TRP A 119 38.89 -6.13 3.75
CA TRP A 119 38.55 -5.10 2.76
C TRP A 119 37.34 -5.51 1.93
N ASP A 120 37.24 -6.77 1.52
CA ASP A 120 36.09 -7.29 0.78
C ASP A 120 34.80 -7.11 1.60
N LEU A 121 34.84 -7.42 2.91
CA LEU A 121 33.71 -7.20 3.81
C LEU A 121 33.30 -5.71 3.89
N PHE A 122 34.28 -4.80 3.97
CA PHE A 122 34.02 -3.35 4.02
C PHE A 122 33.52 -2.78 2.69
N THR A 123 33.77 -3.47 1.57
CA THR A 123 33.24 -3.04 0.26
C THR A 123 31.78 -3.41 0.03
N LEU A 124 31.24 -4.41 0.76
CA LEU A 124 29.89 -4.92 0.54
C LEU A 124 28.79 -3.84 0.60
N PRO A 125 28.79 -2.88 1.55
CA PRO A 125 27.80 -1.80 1.55
C PRO A 125 27.80 -0.95 0.28
N ASN A 126 28.99 -0.64 -0.26
CA ASN A 126 29.12 0.13 -1.50
C ASN A 126 28.65 -0.69 -2.72
N ILE A 127 28.96 -1.98 -2.74
CA ILE A 127 28.46 -2.89 -3.79
C ILE A 127 26.93 -2.98 -3.72
N MET A 128 26.35 -3.09 -2.52
CA MET A 128 24.91 -3.09 -2.32
C MET A 128 24.26 -1.83 -2.92
N GLU A 129 24.78 -0.64 -2.61
CA GLU A 129 24.24 0.62 -3.15
C GLU A 129 24.30 0.66 -4.69
N LYS A 130 25.41 0.19 -5.28
CA LYS A 130 25.55 0.09 -6.74
C LYS A 130 24.57 -0.92 -7.35
N CYS A 131 24.38 -2.08 -6.71
CA CYS A 131 23.44 -3.10 -7.16
C CYS A 131 22.00 -2.58 -7.15
N ILE A 132 21.59 -1.86 -6.10
CA ILE A 132 20.27 -1.25 -5.99
C ILE A 132 20.09 -0.21 -7.10
N ARG A 133 21.01 0.78 -7.21
CA ARG A 133 20.91 1.86 -8.22
C ARG A 133 20.94 1.36 -9.66
N ALA A 134 21.64 0.26 -9.94
CA ALA A 134 21.72 -0.34 -11.27
C ALA A 134 20.56 -1.31 -11.58
N GLY A 135 19.68 -1.60 -10.63
CA GLY A 135 18.55 -2.53 -10.79
C GLY A 135 18.93 -4.01 -10.74
N TYR A 136 20.12 -4.37 -10.24
CA TYR A 136 20.56 -5.75 -10.06
C TYR A 136 20.01 -6.34 -8.76
N TYR A 137 18.69 -6.52 -8.70
CA TYR A 137 17.98 -6.90 -7.48
C TYR A 137 18.34 -8.30 -6.95
N ASP A 138 18.67 -9.25 -7.83
CA ASP A 138 19.11 -10.59 -7.41
C ASP A 138 20.46 -10.55 -6.68
N ALA A 139 21.38 -9.68 -7.11
CA ALA A 139 22.67 -9.51 -6.46
C ALA A 139 22.50 -8.77 -5.12
N ALA A 140 21.70 -7.71 -5.09
CA ALA A 140 21.36 -6.99 -3.85
C ALA A 140 20.70 -7.92 -2.82
N TYR A 141 19.75 -8.75 -3.26
CA TYR A 141 19.14 -9.79 -2.44
C TYR A 141 20.17 -10.78 -1.87
N SER A 142 21.07 -11.29 -2.71
CA SER A 142 22.13 -12.22 -2.28
C SER A 142 23.00 -11.61 -1.18
N LEU A 143 23.29 -10.30 -1.26
CA LEU A 143 24.03 -9.57 -0.23
C LEU A 143 23.23 -9.44 1.09
N THR A 144 21.91 -9.22 1.04
CA THR A 144 21.08 -9.21 2.27
C THR A 144 21.04 -10.58 2.96
N ASN A 145 20.98 -11.66 2.18
CA ASN A 145 21.05 -13.02 2.72
C ASN A 145 22.41 -13.30 3.35
N TYR A 146 23.49 -12.83 2.75
CA TYR A 146 24.82 -12.94 3.33
C TYR A 146 24.93 -12.20 4.68
N GLY A 147 24.38 -10.98 4.78
CA GLY A 147 24.26 -10.26 6.05
C GLY A 147 23.50 -11.05 7.12
N SER A 148 22.36 -11.63 6.75
CA SER A 148 21.56 -12.50 7.64
C SER A 148 22.31 -13.77 8.07
N GLN A 149 23.11 -14.38 7.18
CA GLN A 149 23.93 -15.54 7.52
C GLN A 149 25.06 -15.18 8.51
N LEU A 150 25.69 -14.01 8.36
CA LEU A 150 26.70 -13.52 9.30
C LEU A 150 26.12 -13.31 10.70
N GLU A 151 24.87 -12.86 10.78
CA GLU A 151 24.12 -12.73 12.03
C GLU A 151 23.83 -14.09 12.66
N GLN A 152 23.35 -15.06 11.87
CA GLN A 152 23.09 -16.44 12.33
C GLN A 152 24.35 -17.14 12.84
N GLN A 153 25.50 -16.87 12.24
CA GLN A 153 26.79 -17.44 12.67
C GLN A 153 27.40 -16.73 13.90
N ASN A 154 26.72 -15.73 14.49
CA ASN A 154 27.18 -14.95 15.63
C ASN A 154 28.50 -14.17 15.41
N LEU A 155 28.85 -13.83 14.16
CA LEU A 155 30.02 -12.99 13.86
C LEU A 155 29.78 -11.51 14.21
N THR A 156 28.53 -11.13 14.45
CA THR A 156 28.10 -9.78 14.89
C THR A 156 28.55 -9.40 16.30
N LYS A 157 29.21 -10.30 17.04
CA LYS A 157 29.92 -9.95 18.28
C LYS A 157 31.01 -8.90 18.04
N ASN A 158 31.59 -8.87 16.85
CA ASN A 158 32.51 -7.80 16.47
C ASN A 158 31.70 -6.56 16.03
N PRO A 159 31.92 -5.38 16.66
CA PRO A 159 31.14 -4.18 16.35
C PRO A 159 31.29 -3.72 14.90
N VAL A 160 32.44 -3.94 14.26
CA VAL A 160 32.67 -3.53 12.87
C VAL A 160 31.84 -4.39 11.91
N VAL A 161 31.84 -5.71 12.13
CA VAL A 161 31.02 -6.65 11.35
C VAL A 161 29.53 -6.34 11.56
N LYS A 162 29.14 -6.02 12.79
CA LYS A 162 27.77 -5.59 13.10
C LYS A 162 27.34 -4.37 12.28
N VAL A 163 28.17 -3.33 12.20
CA VAL A 163 27.85 -2.14 11.38
C VAL A 163 27.65 -2.50 9.90
N VAL A 164 28.50 -3.35 9.33
CA VAL A 164 28.34 -3.80 7.94
C VAL A 164 27.03 -4.56 7.75
N VAL A 165 26.74 -5.52 8.63
CA VAL A 165 25.51 -6.32 8.60
C VAL A 165 24.27 -5.44 8.76
N ASP A 166 24.30 -4.47 9.68
CA ASP A 166 23.21 -3.51 9.88
C ASP A 166 22.96 -2.70 8.61
N VAL A 167 24.00 -2.23 7.90
CA VAL A 167 23.84 -1.52 6.63
C VAL A 167 23.26 -2.42 5.53
N LEU A 168 23.73 -3.66 5.40
CA LEU A 168 23.21 -4.62 4.43
C LEU A 168 21.73 -4.97 4.71
N ASN A 169 21.38 -5.18 5.99
CA ASN A 169 20.01 -5.48 6.41
C ASN A 169 19.09 -4.25 6.26
N ASN A 170 19.60 -3.03 6.53
CA ASN A 170 18.83 -1.80 6.32
C ASN A 170 18.60 -1.49 4.84
N ALA A 171 19.57 -1.82 3.97
CA ALA A 171 19.43 -1.66 2.52
C ALA A 171 18.26 -2.46 1.94
N ARG A 172 17.81 -3.53 2.63
CA ARG A 172 16.59 -4.27 2.30
C ARG A 172 15.37 -3.37 2.18
N HIS A 173 15.21 -2.40 3.09
CA HIS A 173 14.06 -1.50 3.09
C HIS A 173 14.07 -0.61 1.83
N GLY A 174 15.23 -0.04 1.48
CA GLY A 174 15.38 0.75 0.26
C GLY A 174 15.14 -0.08 -1.01
N LEU A 175 15.60 -1.33 -1.05
CA LEU A 175 15.34 -2.25 -2.16
C LEU A 175 13.84 -2.54 -2.33
N LEU A 176 13.13 -2.77 -1.23
CA LEU A 176 11.69 -3.00 -1.25
C LEU A 176 10.94 -1.76 -1.71
N ASP A 177 11.31 -0.57 -1.20
CA ASP A 177 10.70 0.68 -1.63
C ASP A 177 10.91 0.92 -3.12
N GLU A 178 12.10 0.66 -3.66
CA GLU A 178 12.35 0.80 -5.11
C GLU A 178 11.49 -0.16 -5.94
N LEU A 179 11.40 -1.43 -5.52
CA LEU A 179 10.60 -2.44 -6.20
C LEU A 179 9.10 -2.11 -6.14
N PHE A 180 8.60 -1.68 -4.98
CA PHE A 180 7.19 -1.29 -4.84
C PHE A 180 6.85 -0.02 -5.60
N ASN A 181 7.77 0.97 -5.62
CA ASN A 181 7.58 2.21 -6.37
C ASN A 181 7.35 1.97 -7.87
N LYS A 182 7.83 0.86 -8.44
CA LYS A 182 7.51 0.49 -9.82
C LYS A 182 6.00 0.36 -10.04
N PHE A 183 5.24 -0.16 -9.08
CA PHE A 183 3.78 -0.25 -9.18
C PHE A 183 3.07 1.11 -9.09
N SER A 184 3.75 2.18 -8.66
CA SER A 184 3.21 3.56 -8.69
C SER A 184 3.21 4.19 -10.08
N GLY A 185 3.69 3.48 -11.10
CA GLY A 185 3.72 3.90 -12.50
C GLY A 185 3.08 2.88 -13.44
N PRO A 186 3.19 3.10 -14.77
CA PRO A 186 2.76 2.14 -15.76
C PRO A 186 3.65 0.89 -15.69
N VAL A 187 3.03 -0.27 -15.54
CA VAL A 187 3.72 -1.57 -15.42
C VAL A 187 2.98 -2.60 -16.25
N ASP A 188 3.67 -3.22 -17.19
CA ASP A 188 3.14 -4.35 -17.95
C ASP A 188 3.13 -5.63 -17.09
N LEU A 189 2.29 -6.59 -17.48
CA LEU A 189 2.09 -7.81 -16.72
C LEU A 189 3.39 -8.60 -16.50
N ALA A 190 4.26 -8.70 -17.52
CA ALA A 190 5.49 -9.48 -17.43
C ALA A 190 6.47 -8.85 -16.43
N THR A 191 6.71 -7.54 -16.54
CA THR A 191 7.54 -6.81 -15.56
C THR A 191 6.94 -6.88 -14.17
N GLY A 192 5.62 -6.73 -14.04
CA GLY A 192 4.92 -6.84 -12.76
C GLY A 192 5.16 -8.19 -12.07
N ILE A 193 5.01 -9.30 -12.80
CA ILE A 193 5.29 -10.65 -12.29
C ILE A 193 6.77 -10.79 -11.88
N GLN A 194 7.70 -10.29 -12.69
CA GLN A 194 9.14 -10.33 -12.38
C GLN A 194 9.47 -9.55 -11.09
N VAL A 195 8.91 -8.35 -10.94
CA VAL A 195 9.09 -7.52 -9.74
C VAL A 195 8.54 -8.22 -8.51
N VAL A 196 7.34 -8.82 -8.57
CA VAL A 196 6.80 -9.56 -7.42
C VAL A 196 7.65 -10.80 -7.10
N ASN A 197 8.13 -11.52 -8.11
CA ASN A 197 9.04 -12.64 -7.89
C ASN A 197 10.34 -12.22 -7.20
N ASN A 198 10.87 -11.03 -7.51
CA ASN A 198 12.02 -10.47 -6.81
C ASN A 198 11.68 -10.07 -5.36
N ILE A 199 10.52 -9.47 -5.12
CA ILE A 199 10.06 -9.12 -3.77
C ILE A 199 9.90 -10.38 -2.90
N ARG A 200 9.35 -11.47 -3.46
CA ARG A 200 9.17 -12.76 -2.75
C ARG A 200 10.47 -13.39 -2.27
N LYS A 201 11.59 -13.10 -2.93
CA LYS A 201 12.91 -13.58 -2.50
C LYS A 201 13.33 -12.90 -1.19
N ILE A 202 13.02 -11.61 -1.03
CA ILE A 202 13.44 -10.80 0.10
C ILE A 202 12.74 -11.29 1.39
N PRO A 203 13.48 -11.70 2.44
CA PRO A 203 12.90 -12.20 3.68
C PRO A 203 12.12 -11.11 4.41
N SER A 204 11.23 -11.51 5.32
CA SER A 204 10.43 -10.68 6.25
C SER A 204 9.13 -10.04 5.74
N ILE A 205 8.74 -10.24 4.48
CA ILE A 205 7.43 -9.83 3.99
C ILE A 205 6.43 -10.98 4.13
N SER A 206 5.34 -10.75 4.84
CA SER A 206 4.22 -11.68 4.83
C SER A 206 3.46 -11.62 3.50
N PRO A 207 2.85 -12.72 3.02
CA PRO A 207 2.07 -12.69 1.79
C PRO A 207 0.91 -11.69 1.82
N THR A 208 0.32 -11.45 3.01
CA THR A 208 -0.73 -10.45 3.20
C THR A 208 -0.19 -9.04 3.06
N GLN A 209 0.97 -8.74 3.66
CA GLN A 209 1.63 -7.44 3.48
C GLN A 209 1.92 -7.19 2.00
N LEU A 210 2.50 -8.17 1.31
CA LEU A 210 2.79 -8.06 -0.12
C LEU A 210 1.55 -7.68 -0.96
N ARG A 211 0.42 -8.36 -0.72
CA ARG A 211 -0.85 -8.08 -1.42
C ARG A 211 -1.37 -6.68 -1.14
N VAL A 212 -1.41 -6.28 0.13
CA VAL A 212 -1.90 -4.95 0.54
C VAL A 212 -1.00 -3.85 -0.03
N THR A 213 0.32 -4.01 0.07
CA THR A 213 1.27 -3.01 -0.42
C THR A 213 1.18 -2.85 -1.94
N ILE A 214 1.09 -3.92 -2.73
CA ILE A 214 0.89 -3.79 -4.18
C ILE A 214 -0.39 -3.01 -4.51
N LEU A 215 -1.52 -3.36 -3.86
CA LEU A 215 -2.79 -2.65 -4.06
C LEU A 215 -2.69 -1.18 -3.65
N GLN A 216 -1.96 -0.83 -2.59
CA GLN A 216 -1.71 0.55 -2.18
C GLN A 216 -0.93 1.34 -3.23
N TYR A 217 0.16 0.78 -3.76
CA TYR A 217 0.95 1.46 -4.79
C TYR A 217 0.18 1.61 -6.11
N ARG A 218 -0.67 0.63 -6.48
CA ARG A 218 -1.59 0.75 -7.63
C ARG A 218 -2.69 1.78 -7.38
N ASP A 219 -3.16 1.92 -6.13
CA ASP A 219 -4.08 2.99 -5.75
C ASP A 219 -3.46 4.38 -5.94
N MET A 220 -2.20 4.54 -5.53
CA MET A 220 -1.45 5.79 -5.76
C MET A 220 -1.29 6.10 -7.25
N TYR A 221 -1.06 5.08 -8.09
CA TYR A 221 -0.98 5.26 -9.54
C TYR A 221 -2.33 5.73 -10.12
N LEU A 222 -3.43 5.07 -9.75
CA LEU A 222 -4.79 5.46 -10.14
C LEU A 222 -5.11 6.89 -9.71
N GLU A 223 -4.80 7.25 -8.45
CA GLU A 223 -5.03 8.59 -7.92
C GLU A 223 -4.25 9.66 -8.70
N LYS A 224 -2.97 9.42 -9.02
CA LYS A 224 -2.18 10.31 -9.88
C LYS A 224 -2.82 10.50 -11.26
N GLN A 225 -3.33 9.43 -11.86
CA GLN A 225 -3.99 9.51 -13.17
C GLN A 225 -5.28 10.33 -13.10
N ILE A 226 -6.11 10.13 -12.07
CA ILE A 226 -7.33 10.91 -11.87
C ILE A 226 -7.02 12.39 -11.63
N ILE A 227 -6.05 12.70 -10.75
CA ILE A 227 -5.63 14.09 -10.48
C ILE A 227 -5.18 14.80 -11.76
N SER A 228 -4.49 14.09 -12.67
CA SER A 228 -3.99 14.70 -13.91
C SER A 228 -5.10 15.19 -14.85
N VAL A 229 -6.28 14.56 -14.80
CA VAL A 229 -7.45 14.94 -15.62
C VAL A 229 -8.44 15.83 -14.86
N MET A 230 -8.21 16.07 -13.56
CA MET A 230 -9.06 16.96 -12.77
C MET A 230 -9.02 18.38 -13.33
N GLY A 231 -10.16 18.84 -13.85
CA GLY A 231 -10.32 20.17 -14.44
C GLY A 231 -10.63 20.18 -15.93
N GLU A 232 -10.49 19.04 -16.61
CA GLU A 232 -10.92 18.90 -18.02
C GLU A 232 -12.45 18.96 -18.15
N PRO A 233 -12.98 19.48 -19.28
CA PRO A 233 -14.43 19.55 -19.50
C PRO A 233 -15.09 18.17 -19.57
N ASN A 234 -14.35 17.16 -20.06
CA ASN A 234 -14.78 15.76 -20.19
C ASN A 234 -14.22 14.87 -19.07
N PHE A 235 -13.97 15.46 -17.89
CA PHE A 235 -13.36 14.77 -16.75
C PHE A 235 -14.05 13.44 -16.42
N LEU A 236 -15.38 13.39 -16.37
CA LEU A 236 -16.11 12.17 -15.98
C LEU A 236 -15.93 11.04 -16.99
N GLN A 237 -16.04 11.32 -18.29
CA GLN A 237 -15.82 10.30 -19.32
C GLN A 237 -14.39 9.76 -19.23
N ARG A 238 -13.42 10.67 -19.08
CA ARG A 238 -12.01 10.29 -18.99
C ARG A 238 -11.70 9.52 -17.69
N ALA A 239 -12.31 9.91 -16.58
CA ALA A 239 -12.19 9.22 -15.30
C ALA A 239 -12.70 7.78 -15.42
N ILE A 240 -13.89 7.56 -16.00
CA ILE A 240 -14.44 6.20 -16.21
C ILE A 240 -13.46 5.34 -17.01
N ASP A 241 -12.88 5.87 -18.08
CA ASP A 241 -11.89 5.15 -18.89
C ASP A 241 -10.62 4.82 -18.08
N ILE A 242 -10.10 5.77 -17.31
CA ILE A 242 -8.92 5.58 -16.44
C ILE A 242 -9.20 4.51 -15.38
N TYR A 243 -10.33 4.59 -14.68
CA TYR A 243 -10.73 3.58 -13.69
C TYR A 243 -10.82 2.20 -14.36
N ARG A 244 -11.46 2.11 -15.53
CA ARG A 244 -11.59 0.85 -16.27
C ARG A 244 -10.23 0.25 -16.64
N GLU A 245 -9.34 1.04 -17.22
CA GLU A 245 -8.00 0.58 -17.66
C GLU A 245 -7.13 0.20 -16.45
N CYS A 246 -6.98 1.10 -15.48
CA CYS A 246 -6.12 0.88 -14.31
C CYS A 246 -6.61 -0.26 -13.43
N MET A 247 -7.94 -0.39 -13.22
CA MET A 247 -8.50 -1.52 -12.48
C MET A 247 -8.32 -2.82 -13.23
N TYR A 248 -8.45 -2.83 -14.56
CA TYR A 248 -8.28 -4.04 -15.36
C TYR A 248 -6.84 -4.55 -15.25
N GLU A 249 -5.85 -3.69 -15.50
CA GLU A 249 -4.44 -4.02 -15.34
C GLU A 249 -4.13 -4.55 -13.93
N THR A 250 -4.64 -3.87 -12.90
CA THR A 250 -4.39 -4.23 -11.51
C THR A 250 -5.01 -5.57 -11.16
N MET A 251 -6.24 -5.84 -11.60
CA MET A 251 -6.91 -7.12 -11.38
C MET A 251 -6.21 -8.26 -12.12
N VAL A 252 -5.84 -8.06 -13.40
CA VAL A 252 -5.10 -9.07 -14.17
C VAL A 252 -3.76 -9.39 -13.50
N LEU A 253 -2.99 -8.36 -13.12
CA LEU A 253 -1.74 -8.52 -12.39
C LEU A 253 -1.94 -9.26 -11.07
N TYR A 254 -2.92 -8.85 -10.26
CA TYR A 254 -3.17 -9.44 -8.95
C TYR A 254 -3.54 -10.92 -9.07
N LEU A 255 -4.44 -11.27 -9.99
CA LEU A 255 -4.88 -12.65 -10.21
C LEU A 255 -3.74 -13.53 -10.77
N ALA A 256 -2.88 -12.98 -11.62
CA ALA A 256 -1.72 -13.69 -12.16
C ALA A 256 -0.65 -13.95 -11.09
N VAL A 257 -0.42 -12.98 -10.21
CA VAL A 257 0.61 -13.07 -9.17
C VAL A 257 0.11 -13.87 -7.97
N PHE A 258 -1.17 -13.79 -7.59
CA PHE A 258 -1.73 -14.43 -6.40
C PHE A 258 -2.85 -15.42 -6.77
N PRO A 259 -2.53 -16.57 -7.37
CA PRO A 259 -3.51 -17.59 -7.68
C PRO A 259 -4.12 -18.18 -6.38
N GLU A 260 -5.40 -18.56 -6.44
CA GLU A 260 -6.18 -19.00 -5.27
C GLU A 260 -5.61 -20.27 -4.57
N ASN A 261 -4.71 -21.02 -5.21
CA ASN A 261 -4.19 -22.29 -4.69
C ASN A 261 -2.99 -22.14 -3.71
N ASP A 262 -2.50 -20.93 -3.48
CA ASP A 262 -1.24 -20.72 -2.74
C ASP A 262 -1.37 -20.82 -1.20
N PHE A 263 -2.57 -20.69 -0.62
CA PHE A 263 -2.78 -20.62 0.83
C PHE A 263 -3.40 -21.85 1.50
N GLN A 264 -4.23 -22.65 0.79
CA GLN A 264 -4.79 -23.88 1.40
C GLN A 264 -3.69 -24.85 1.85
N LYS A 265 -2.59 -24.95 1.07
CA LYS A 265 -1.51 -25.92 1.36
C LYS A 265 -0.74 -25.69 2.66
N ARG A 266 -0.81 -24.51 3.29
CA ARG A 266 -0.02 -24.20 4.52
C ARG A 266 -0.81 -24.26 5.82
N PHE A 267 -2.14 -24.11 5.78
CA PHE A 267 -2.99 -24.10 6.97
C PHE A 267 -3.68 -25.45 7.24
N ASP A 268 -3.73 -26.36 6.26
CA ASP A 268 -4.33 -27.70 6.43
C ASP A 268 -3.48 -28.64 7.33
N VAL A 269 -2.23 -28.29 7.65
CA VAL A 269 -1.29 -29.22 8.32
C VAL A 269 -1.32 -29.13 9.86
N ILE A 270 -1.91 -28.09 10.46
CA ILE A 270 -1.87 -27.89 11.92
C ILE A 270 -3.20 -27.34 12.45
N VAL A 271 -4.28 -28.13 12.53
CA VAL A 271 -5.46 -27.72 13.33
C VAL A 271 -6.19 -28.91 13.98
N ASP A 272 -6.46 -28.79 15.29
CA ASP A 272 -7.23 -29.71 16.14
C ASP A 272 -8.73 -29.68 15.77
N PRO A 273 -9.39 -30.83 15.53
CA PRO A 273 -10.78 -30.92 15.06
C PRO A 273 -11.86 -30.41 16.04
N ARG A 274 -11.50 -29.93 17.24
CA ARG A 274 -12.45 -29.52 18.29
C ARG A 274 -12.84 -28.04 18.29
N TRP A 275 -12.28 -27.20 17.41
CA TRP A 275 -12.57 -25.76 17.37
C TRP A 275 -13.51 -25.41 16.21
N GLU A 276 -14.53 -24.58 16.47
CA GLU A 276 -15.40 -24.03 15.42
C GLU A 276 -14.54 -23.26 14.40
N GLN A 277 -14.61 -23.71 13.15
CA GLN A 277 -13.84 -23.16 12.06
C GLN A 277 -14.41 -21.78 11.69
N TRP A 278 -13.67 -20.72 11.97
CA TRP A 278 -13.83 -19.49 11.20
C TRP A 278 -13.45 -19.83 9.76
N LYS A 279 -14.43 -19.89 8.85
CA LYS A 279 -14.14 -20.06 7.42
C LYS A 279 -13.15 -18.95 7.03
N PRO A 280 -11.92 -19.28 6.61
CA PRO A 280 -10.98 -18.28 6.16
C PRO A 280 -11.66 -17.48 5.05
N ALA A 281 -11.66 -16.15 5.17
CA ALA A 281 -12.21 -15.29 4.14
C ALA A 281 -11.56 -15.63 2.78
N PRO A 282 -12.31 -15.63 1.67
CA PRO A 282 -11.75 -15.95 0.36
C PRO A 282 -10.55 -15.06 0.06
N GLN A 283 -9.51 -15.61 -0.58
CA GLN A 283 -8.21 -14.94 -0.76
C GLN A 283 -8.31 -13.64 -1.57
N ASN A 284 -9.37 -13.51 -2.37
CA ASN A 284 -9.67 -12.36 -3.20
C ASN A 284 -10.48 -11.26 -2.49
N VAL A 285 -10.80 -11.40 -1.19
CA VAL A 285 -11.52 -10.36 -0.44
C VAL A 285 -10.77 -9.02 -0.46
N LEU A 286 -9.43 -9.03 -0.36
CA LEU A 286 -8.64 -7.79 -0.44
C LEU A 286 -8.81 -7.10 -1.80
N LEU A 287 -8.78 -7.87 -2.90
CA LEU A 287 -8.98 -7.34 -4.25
C LEU A 287 -10.40 -6.81 -4.43
N GLN A 288 -11.40 -7.54 -3.96
CA GLN A 288 -12.82 -7.15 -4.03
C GLN A 288 -13.09 -5.87 -3.24
N GLN A 289 -12.56 -5.76 -2.03
CA GLN A 289 -12.69 -4.55 -1.20
C GLN A 289 -11.98 -3.35 -1.82
N TRP A 290 -10.78 -3.56 -2.39
CA TRP A 290 -10.06 -2.53 -3.12
C TRP A 290 -10.85 -2.04 -4.34
N ALA A 291 -11.41 -2.97 -5.12
CA ALA A 291 -12.20 -2.63 -6.31
C ALA A 291 -13.49 -1.89 -5.93
N LEU A 292 -14.23 -2.37 -4.91
CA LEU A 292 -15.44 -1.71 -4.42
C LEU A 292 -15.16 -0.29 -3.93
N ARG A 293 -14.05 -0.09 -3.19
CA ARG A 293 -13.64 1.24 -2.72
C ARG A 293 -13.38 2.19 -3.89
N ASN A 294 -12.74 1.72 -4.95
CA ASN A 294 -12.47 2.53 -6.13
C ASN A 294 -13.73 2.84 -6.95
N LEU A 295 -14.67 1.91 -7.04
CA LEU A 295 -15.99 2.18 -7.62
C LEU A 295 -16.76 3.23 -6.81
N ASN A 296 -16.74 3.16 -5.49
CA ASN A 296 -17.39 4.16 -4.64
C ASN A 296 -16.79 5.56 -4.85
N ARG A 297 -15.46 5.68 -4.95
CA ARG A 297 -14.79 6.96 -5.29
C ARG A 297 -15.22 7.48 -6.66
N LEU A 298 -15.33 6.62 -7.67
CA LEU A 298 -15.84 6.99 -8.99
C LEU A 298 -17.29 7.52 -8.90
N PHE A 299 -18.16 6.84 -8.15
CA PHE A 299 -19.54 7.31 -7.94
C PHE A 299 -19.60 8.64 -7.17
N GLU A 300 -18.70 8.88 -6.21
CA GLU A 300 -18.59 10.18 -5.54
C GLU A 300 -18.20 11.30 -6.52
N HIS A 301 -17.24 11.05 -7.42
CA HIS A 301 -16.88 12.00 -8.46
C HIS A 301 -18.06 12.35 -9.38
N ILE A 302 -18.89 11.36 -9.73
CA ILE A 302 -20.09 11.54 -10.54
C ILE A 302 -21.12 12.43 -9.82
N LYS A 303 -21.44 12.12 -8.56
CA LYS A 303 -22.40 12.90 -7.75
C LYS A 303 -21.95 14.35 -7.57
N LEU A 304 -20.66 14.59 -7.37
CA LEU A 304 -20.11 15.94 -7.22
C LEU A 304 -20.14 16.75 -8.51
N ALA A 305 -20.07 16.09 -9.67
CA ALA A 305 -20.08 16.74 -10.98
C ALA A 305 -21.50 17.10 -11.44
N GLU A 306 -22.48 16.25 -11.15
CA GLU A 306 -23.91 16.52 -11.40
C GLU A 306 -24.36 17.84 -10.77
N ASN A 307 -24.00 18.08 -9.51
CA ASN A 307 -24.34 19.31 -8.79
C ASN A 307 -23.77 20.60 -9.43
N LYS A 308 -22.78 20.48 -10.32
CA LYS A 308 -22.07 21.63 -10.90
C LYS A 308 -22.46 21.92 -12.35
N LYS A 309 -22.85 20.90 -13.14
CA LYS A 309 -23.16 21.03 -14.57
C LYS A 309 -24.16 19.96 -15.03
N ALA A 310 -24.99 20.31 -16.02
CA ALA A 310 -25.79 19.33 -16.76
C ALA A 310 -24.87 18.41 -17.57
N VAL A 311 -24.66 17.19 -17.09
CA VAL A 311 -23.92 16.13 -17.77
C VAL A 311 -24.93 15.21 -18.46
N ASP A 312 -24.60 14.68 -19.64
CA ASP A 312 -25.39 13.63 -20.26
C ASP A 312 -25.27 12.32 -19.46
N MET A 313 -26.27 12.08 -18.62
CA MET A 313 -26.30 10.91 -17.72
C MET A 313 -26.50 9.60 -18.50
N ASN A 314 -27.09 9.64 -19.70
CA ASN A 314 -27.38 8.44 -20.48
C ASN A 314 -26.10 7.86 -21.11
N ASP A 315 -25.23 8.72 -21.65
CA ASP A 315 -23.88 8.31 -22.13
C ASP A 315 -23.06 7.73 -20.97
N MET A 316 -23.13 8.36 -19.80
CA MET A 316 -22.37 7.93 -18.62
C MET A 316 -22.82 6.55 -18.11
N VAL A 317 -24.12 6.31 -17.96
CA VAL A 317 -24.62 4.99 -17.54
C VAL A 317 -24.27 3.92 -18.58
N SER A 318 -24.38 4.23 -19.87
CA SER A 318 -24.01 3.30 -20.95
C SER A 318 -22.52 2.89 -20.87
N LYS A 319 -21.62 3.83 -20.61
CA LYS A 319 -20.19 3.56 -20.40
C LYS A 319 -19.94 2.75 -19.13
N LEU A 320 -20.60 3.09 -18.02
CA LEU A 320 -20.47 2.34 -16.77
C LEU A 320 -21.01 0.92 -16.89
N MET A 321 -22.12 0.71 -17.58
CA MET A 321 -22.68 -0.62 -17.85
C MET A 321 -21.73 -1.46 -18.71
N THR A 322 -21.10 -0.86 -19.72
CA THR A 322 -20.06 -1.52 -20.54
C THR A 322 -18.82 -1.86 -19.71
N PHE A 323 -18.40 -0.96 -18.84
CA PHE A 323 -17.33 -1.19 -17.87
C PHE A 323 -17.68 -2.38 -16.96
N ALA A 324 -18.83 -2.37 -16.29
CA ALA A 324 -19.27 -3.45 -15.42
C ALA A 324 -19.40 -4.80 -16.17
N PHE A 325 -19.96 -4.79 -17.37
CA PHE A 325 -20.06 -5.99 -18.21
C PHE A 325 -18.68 -6.60 -18.52
N SER A 326 -17.69 -5.75 -18.85
CA SER A 326 -16.34 -6.24 -19.14
C SER A 326 -15.65 -6.89 -17.93
N PHE A 327 -15.99 -6.46 -16.72
CA PHE A 327 -15.43 -6.99 -15.47
C PHE A 327 -16.22 -8.16 -14.89
N GLY A 328 -17.46 -8.38 -15.33
CA GLY A 328 -18.26 -9.55 -14.93
C GLY A 328 -17.56 -10.87 -15.21
N ARG A 329 -16.79 -10.95 -16.31
CA ARG A 329 -15.95 -12.13 -16.65
C ARG A 329 -14.80 -12.36 -15.67
N MET A 330 -14.36 -11.32 -14.95
CA MET A 330 -13.32 -11.38 -13.92
C MET A 330 -13.92 -11.59 -12.51
N GLY A 331 -15.21 -11.91 -12.42
CA GLY A 331 -15.91 -12.12 -11.14
C GLY A 331 -16.32 -10.83 -10.43
N LEU A 332 -16.33 -9.69 -11.13
CA LEU A 332 -16.73 -8.40 -10.58
C LEU A 332 -17.85 -7.78 -11.42
N ASP A 333 -19.10 -8.05 -11.04
CA ASP A 333 -20.28 -7.45 -11.67
C ASP A 333 -20.92 -6.42 -10.72
N PHE A 334 -20.91 -5.16 -11.14
CA PHE A 334 -21.44 -4.03 -10.36
C PHE A 334 -22.57 -3.28 -11.08
N ARG A 335 -23.22 -3.90 -12.08
CA ARG A 335 -24.38 -3.29 -12.78
C ARG A 335 -25.50 -2.89 -11.83
N ASN A 336 -25.76 -3.70 -10.81
CA ASN A 336 -26.76 -3.38 -9.78
C ASN A 336 -26.39 -2.14 -8.95
N LEU A 337 -25.08 -1.94 -8.68
CA LEU A 337 -24.62 -0.74 -7.97
C LEU A 337 -24.81 0.50 -8.83
N ILE A 338 -24.58 0.42 -10.14
CA ILE A 338 -24.81 1.53 -11.07
C ILE A 338 -26.28 1.95 -11.03
N ILE A 339 -27.22 1.00 -11.16
CA ILE A 339 -28.67 1.30 -11.14
C ILE A 339 -29.04 2.01 -9.84
N ASN A 340 -28.61 1.49 -8.69
CA ASN A 340 -28.93 2.07 -7.38
C ASN A 340 -28.34 3.47 -7.19
N GLN A 341 -27.14 3.74 -7.69
CA GLN A 341 -26.50 5.04 -7.52
C GLN A 341 -27.12 6.13 -8.40
N PHE A 342 -27.69 5.75 -9.54
CA PHE A 342 -28.29 6.67 -10.50
C PHE A 342 -29.80 6.83 -10.33
N ASP A 343 -30.47 5.98 -9.55
CA ASP A 343 -31.92 6.06 -9.34
C ASP A 343 -32.34 7.41 -8.73
N ASP A 344 -31.65 7.85 -7.67
CA ASP A 344 -31.90 9.16 -7.04
C ASP A 344 -31.66 10.33 -8.00
N ILE A 345 -30.65 10.20 -8.87
CA ILE A 345 -30.29 11.20 -9.87
C ILE A 345 -31.40 11.32 -10.92
N PHE A 346 -31.83 10.19 -11.49
CA PHE A 346 -32.92 10.15 -12.46
C PHE A 346 -34.23 10.68 -11.86
N LYS A 347 -34.52 10.33 -10.60
CA LYS A 347 -35.68 10.84 -9.88
C LYS A 347 -35.64 12.36 -9.73
N SER A 348 -34.50 12.93 -9.32
CA SER A 348 -34.32 14.38 -9.16
C SER A 348 -34.47 15.13 -10.49
N HIS A 349 -33.85 14.62 -11.55
CA HIS A 349 -33.93 15.21 -12.88
C HIS A 349 -35.36 15.14 -13.45
N PHE A 350 -36.02 13.99 -13.33
CA PHE A 350 -37.41 13.84 -13.78
C PHE A 350 -38.34 14.77 -13.00
N SER A 351 -38.21 14.83 -11.67
CA SER A 351 -38.97 15.75 -10.82
C SER A 351 -38.78 17.20 -11.26
N SER A 352 -37.55 17.63 -11.50
CA SER A 352 -37.23 19.00 -11.89
C SER A 352 -37.84 19.38 -13.24
N LYS A 353 -37.78 18.48 -14.24
CA LYS A 353 -38.39 18.71 -15.56
C LYS A 353 -39.91 18.78 -15.48
N VAL A 354 -40.54 17.87 -14.72
CA VAL A 354 -42.00 17.87 -14.54
C VAL A 354 -42.44 19.12 -13.78
N GLU A 355 -41.71 19.55 -12.74
CA GLU A 355 -42.01 20.79 -12.01
C GLU A 355 -41.83 22.03 -12.89
N ALA A 356 -40.81 22.08 -13.74
CA ALA A 356 -40.63 23.15 -14.73
C ALA A 356 -41.79 23.20 -15.75
N ALA A 357 -42.21 22.05 -16.28
CA ALA A 357 -43.37 21.97 -17.18
C ALA A 357 -44.68 22.40 -16.49
N THR A 358 -44.86 21.97 -15.24
CA THR A 358 -46.03 22.33 -14.42
C THR A 358 -46.08 23.83 -14.17
N THR A 359 -44.95 24.42 -13.76
CA THR A 359 -44.87 25.86 -13.47
C THR A 359 -45.04 26.69 -14.74
N ALA A 360 -44.52 26.25 -15.89
CA ALA A 360 -44.72 26.93 -17.17
C ALA A 360 -46.22 26.98 -17.55
N LEU A 361 -46.94 25.87 -17.37
CA LEU A 361 -48.39 25.81 -17.60
C LEU A 361 -49.15 26.75 -16.65
N THR A 362 -48.76 26.81 -15.36
CA THR A 362 -49.51 27.57 -14.34
C THR A 362 -49.13 29.06 -14.25
N ASN A 363 -47.91 29.48 -14.61
CA ASN A 363 -47.40 30.81 -14.27
C ASN A 363 -47.50 31.89 -15.35
N GLU A 364 -47.62 31.59 -16.65
CA GLU A 364 -47.81 32.65 -17.68
C GLU A 364 -48.15 32.13 -19.11
N ALA A 365 -48.10 30.82 -19.39
CA ALA A 365 -48.47 30.23 -20.69
C ALA A 365 -49.92 29.66 -20.76
N GLY A 366 -50.61 29.56 -19.63
CA GLY A 366 -51.93 28.93 -19.52
C GLY A 366 -53.11 29.82 -19.93
N ILE A 367 -53.07 30.45 -21.11
CA ILE A 367 -54.33 30.93 -21.70
C ILE A 367 -55.10 29.68 -22.12
N ILE A 368 -56.25 29.44 -21.50
CA ILE A 368 -57.17 28.41 -21.95
C ILE A 368 -57.89 28.99 -23.18
N ASP A 369 -57.25 28.82 -24.33
CA ASP A 369 -57.82 29.09 -25.64
C ASP A 369 -57.98 27.75 -26.37
N PHE A 370 -59.10 27.60 -27.06
CA PHE A 370 -59.44 26.35 -27.74
C PHE A 370 -59.39 26.54 -29.25
N VAL A 371 -58.58 25.70 -29.91
CA VAL A 371 -58.59 25.63 -31.37
C VAL A 371 -59.75 24.74 -31.82
N GLU A 372 -60.60 25.27 -32.70
CA GLU A 372 -61.63 24.46 -33.37
C GLU A 372 -60.93 23.44 -34.28
N THR A 373 -60.86 22.19 -33.82
CA THR A 373 -60.44 21.08 -34.67
C THR A 373 -61.61 20.77 -35.61
N PRO A 374 -61.45 20.88 -36.94
CA PRO A 374 -62.48 20.43 -37.86
C PRO A 374 -62.70 18.94 -37.61
N VAL A 375 -63.97 18.56 -37.41
CA VAL A 375 -64.38 17.17 -37.24
C VAL A 375 -64.15 16.45 -38.58
N ALA A 376 -62.91 16.07 -38.86
CA ALA A 376 -62.61 15.18 -39.97
C ALA A 376 -63.23 13.84 -39.60
N SER A 377 -64.38 13.55 -40.20
CA SER A 377 -65.03 12.26 -40.12
C SER A 377 -64.00 11.18 -40.48
N SER A 378 -63.63 10.36 -39.51
CA SER A 378 -62.76 9.20 -39.72
C SER A 378 -63.49 8.19 -40.61
N MET A 379 -63.37 8.37 -41.93
CA MET A 379 -63.59 7.34 -42.91
C MET A 379 -62.26 6.97 -43.57
N ILE A 380 -61.76 5.82 -43.13
CA ILE A 380 -60.92 4.85 -43.84
C ILE A 380 -59.48 5.29 -44.22
N SER A 381 -58.48 4.64 -43.63
CA SER A 381 -57.47 3.88 -44.40
C SER A 381 -56.72 2.89 -43.51
N ASP A 382 -56.90 1.63 -43.85
CA ASP A 382 -56.08 0.47 -43.51
C ASP A 382 -54.61 0.74 -43.88
N GLY A 383 -53.68 0.50 -42.96
CA GLY A 383 -52.24 0.73 -43.20
C GLY A 383 -51.45 1.08 -41.93
N ASP A 384 -50.78 0.07 -41.40
CA ASP A 384 -49.67 0.03 -40.44
C ASP A 384 -49.15 1.36 -39.81
N ALA A 385 -49.18 1.39 -38.47
CA ALA A 385 -48.39 2.20 -37.54
C ALA A 385 -48.57 3.74 -37.48
N VAL A 386 -49.50 4.22 -36.64
CA VAL A 386 -49.28 5.14 -35.48
C VAL A 386 -50.47 4.99 -34.53
N SER A 387 -50.23 4.75 -33.24
CA SER A 387 -51.28 4.52 -32.24
C SER A 387 -52.09 5.80 -31.97
N ASP A 388 -53.37 5.76 -32.32
CA ASP A 388 -54.52 6.43 -31.69
C ASP A 388 -54.17 7.55 -30.68
N VAL A 389 -53.92 8.76 -31.19
CA VAL A 389 -53.93 10.00 -30.39
C VAL A 389 -55.26 10.68 -30.73
N SER A 390 -56.19 10.72 -29.77
CA SER A 390 -57.43 11.51 -29.95
C SER A 390 -57.04 12.93 -30.33
N MET A 391 -57.47 13.37 -31.53
CA MET A 391 -57.23 14.75 -32.02
C MET A 391 -57.75 15.82 -31.05
N GLU A 392 -58.60 15.42 -30.09
CA GLU A 392 -59.12 16.23 -29.00
C GLU A 392 -58.05 16.80 -28.07
N ILE A 393 -56.91 16.13 -27.86
CA ILE A 393 -55.80 16.71 -27.05
C ILE A 393 -55.26 17.99 -27.67
N ASN A 394 -55.27 18.10 -29.00
CA ASN A 394 -54.79 19.25 -29.75
C ASN A 394 -55.70 20.47 -29.66
N GLN A 395 -56.86 20.36 -28.98
CA GLN A 395 -57.75 21.51 -28.79
C GLN A 395 -57.17 22.53 -27.82
N TRP A 396 -56.24 22.14 -26.94
CA TRP A 396 -55.62 23.03 -25.96
C TRP A 396 -54.10 23.03 -26.13
N ASP A 397 -53.58 24.05 -26.79
CA ASP A 397 -52.15 24.15 -27.16
C ASP A 397 -51.22 24.10 -25.94
N ALA A 398 -51.56 24.81 -24.85
CA ALA A 398 -50.75 24.81 -23.64
C ALA A 398 -50.67 23.42 -22.98
N LEU A 399 -51.73 22.61 -23.10
CA LEU A 399 -51.70 21.22 -22.64
C LEU A 399 -50.82 20.33 -23.50
N CYS A 400 -50.80 20.56 -24.82
CA CYS A 400 -49.90 19.85 -25.72
C CYS A 400 -48.43 20.17 -25.40
N ILE A 401 -48.10 21.43 -25.14
CA ILE A 401 -46.75 21.85 -24.71
C ILE A 401 -46.37 21.12 -23.41
N TYR A 402 -47.24 21.18 -22.39
CA TYR A 402 -47.03 20.46 -21.13
C TYR A 402 -46.87 18.94 -21.32
N GLY A 403 -47.70 18.33 -22.17
CA GLY A 403 -47.62 16.91 -22.52
C GLY A 403 -46.31 16.54 -23.19
N ASN A 404 -45.85 17.34 -24.14
CA ASN A 404 -44.59 17.14 -24.84
C ASN A 404 -43.39 17.25 -23.89
N GLU A 405 -43.42 18.17 -22.93
CA GLU A 405 -42.37 18.27 -21.90
C GLU A 405 -42.34 17.04 -20.98
N ILE A 406 -43.52 16.52 -20.57
CA ILE A 406 -43.60 15.27 -19.80
C ILE A 406 -43.07 14.09 -20.61
N LEU A 407 -43.47 13.96 -21.89
CA LEU A 407 -42.99 12.90 -22.76
C LEU A 407 -41.48 13.01 -23.01
N THR A 408 -40.95 14.22 -23.09
CA THR A 408 -39.50 14.47 -23.18
C THR A 408 -38.80 14.00 -21.90
N ALA A 409 -39.34 14.31 -20.72
CA ALA A 409 -38.81 13.81 -19.46
C ALA A 409 -38.87 12.27 -19.34
N LEU A 410 -39.93 11.63 -19.86
CA LEU A 410 -40.02 10.17 -19.93
C LEU A 410 -39.04 9.56 -20.96
N ASN A 411 -38.82 10.23 -22.09
CA ASN A 411 -37.89 9.80 -23.11
C ASN A 411 -36.44 9.81 -22.62
N ASP A 412 -36.07 10.76 -21.75
CA ASP A 412 -34.74 10.79 -21.13
C ASP A 412 -34.46 9.54 -20.28
N LEU A 413 -35.50 8.96 -19.68
CA LEU A 413 -35.39 7.74 -18.86
C LEU A 413 -35.33 6.45 -19.71
N ARG A 414 -35.69 6.50 -20.99
CA ARG A 414 -35.92 5.32 -21.84
C ARG A 414 -34.73 4.36 -21.90
N GLN A 415 -33.50 4.87 -21.93
CA GLN A 415 -32.30 4.04 -22.04
C GLN A 415 -31.93 3.34 -20.72
N ASN A 416 -32.43 3.86 -19.59
CA ASN A 416 -32.08 3.43 -18.24
C ASN A 416 -33.31 3.04 -17.41
N LEU A 417 -34.36 2.61 -18.10
CA LEU A 417 -35.64 2.31 -17.49
C LEU A 417 -35.56 1.05 -16.62
N SER A 418 -35.88 1.20 -15.34
CA SER A 418 -35.97 0.11 -14.38
C SER A 418 -37.36 0.10 -13.74
N ILE A 419 -37.89 -1.09 -13.44
CA ILE A 419 -39.23 -1.23 -12.87
C ILE A 419 -39.38 -0.52 -11.51
N ILE A 420 -38.28 -0.37 -10.77
CA ILE A 420 -38.21 0.30 -9.47
C ILE A 420 -38.64 1.78 -9.61
N GLN A 421 -38.48 2.35 -10.80
CA GLN A 421 -38.73 3.76 -11.09
C GLN A 421 -40.21 4.10 -11.25
N LEU A 422 -41.06 3.11 -11.55
CA LEU A 422 -42.48 3.32 -11.81
C LEU A 422 -43.18 4.07 -10.66
N ASN A 423 -42.90 3.68 -9.42
CA ASN A 423 -43.53 4.26 -8.24
C ASN A 423 -43.24 5.75 -8.12
N TRP A 424 -41.97 6.15 -8.17
CA TRP A 424 -41.63 7.57 -8.04
C TRP A 424 -42.05 8.37 -9.27
N CYS A 425 -42.04 7.78 -10.48
CA CYS A 425 -42.56 8.44 -11.69
C CYS A 425 -44.04 8.81 -11.52
N VAL A 426 -44.84 7.86 -11.04
CA VAL A 426 -46.28 8.04 -10.81
C VAL A 426 -46.54 9.05 -9.70
N GLU A 427 -45.79 9.02 -8.60
CA GLU A 427 -45.90 9.99 -7.51
C GLU A 427 -45.61 11.42 -7.96
N ILE A 428 -44.56 11.63 -8.77
CA ILE A 428 -44.20 12.95 -9.31
C ILE A 428 -45.28 13.46 -10.26
N LEU A 429 -45.79 12.60 -11.15
CA LEU A 429 -46.89 12.97 -12.05
C LEU A 429 -48.17 13.31 -11.28
N LYS A 430 -48.51 12.54 -10.24
CA LYS A 430 -49.65 12.84 -9.34
C LYS A 430 -49.51 14.21 -8.68
N LYS A 431 -48.31 14.53 -8.18
CA LYS A 431 -48.02 15.85 -7.57
C LYS A 431 -48.24 16.96 -8.60
N SER A 432 -47.71 16.79 -9.82
CA SER A 432 -47.92 17.72 -10.93
C SER A 432 -49.40 17.90 -11.27
N PHE A 433 -50.14 16.81 -11.43
CA PHE A 433 -51.57 16.84 -11.74
C PHE A 433 -52.38 17.51 -10.64
N LYS A 434 -52.05 17.27 -9.37
CA LYS A 434 -52.68 17.97 -8.24
C LYS A 434 -52.49 19.49 -8.37
N THR A 435 -51.30 19.94 -8.73
CA THR A 435 -51.02 21.38 -8.94
C THR A 435 -51.81 21.95 -10.11
N VAL A 436 -51.88 21.25 -11.25
CA VAL A 436 -52.66 21.69 -12.42
C VAL A 436 -54.15 21.74 -12.10
N LEU A 437 -54.70 20.72 -11.46
CA LEU A 437 -56.12 20.68 -11.07
C LEU A 437 -56.46 21.76 -10.03
N SER A 438 -55.58 22.00 -9.06
CA SER A 438 -55.75 23.09 -8.08
C SER A 438 -55.67 24.47 -8.74
N TRP A 439 -54.89 24.61 -9.81
CA TRP A 439 -54.84 25.84 -10.60
C TRP A 439 -56.12 26.03 -11.43
N LEU A 440 -56.63 24.98 -12.09
CA LEU A 440 -57.91 25.00 -12.79
C LEU A 440 -59.06 25.34 -11.83
N ASP A 441 -59.09 24.75 -10.63
CA ASP A 441 -60.11 25.02 -9.61
C ASP A 441 -60.18 26.51 -9.23
N ARG A 442 -59.02 27.16 -9.04
CA ARG A 442 -58.96 28.62 -8.77
C ARG A 442 -59.46 29.48 -9.93
N LEU A 443 -59.38 28.98 -11.16
CA LEU A 443 -59.86 29.70 -12.35
C LEU A 443 -61.36 29.52 -12.57
N MET A 444 -62.01 28.52 -11.96
CA MET A 444 -63.47 28.32 -12.08
C MET A 444 -64.29 29.38 -11.35
N ASP A 445 -63.70 30.07 -10.36
CA ASP A 445 -64.29 31.23 -9.67
C ASP A 445 -64.32 32.51 -10.53
N SER A 446 -63.80 32.48 -11.76
CA SER A 446 -63.75 33.62 -12.68
C SER A 446 -64.88 33.59 -13.74
N ASP A 447 -65.11 34.70 -14.45
CA ASP A 447 -66.13 34.84 -15.51
C ASP A 447 -66.01 33.83 -16.69
N ARG A 448 -64.99 32.95 -16.69
CA ARG A 448 -64.70 31.95 -17.73
C ARG A 448 -64.97 30.49 -17.30
N SER A 449 -65.82 30.27 -16.31
CA SER A 449 -66.11 28.94 -15.73
C SER A 449 -66.34 27.81 -16.75
N ALA A 450 -67.14 28.02 -17.81
CA ALA A 450 -67.41 26.99 -18.83
C ALA A 450 -66.19 26.57 -19.67
N VAL A 451 -65.26 27.51 -19.91
CA VAL A 451 -64.01 27.26 -20.65
C VAL A 451 -63.04 26.43 -19.79
N VAL A 452 -63.00 26.73 -18.50
CA VAL A 452 -62.18 26.02 -17.51
C VAL A 452 -62.73 24.60 -17.24
N GLU A 453 -64.04 24.43 -17.18
CA GLU A 453 -64.70 23.13 -17.06
C GLU A 453 -64.40 22.23 -18.27
N LYS A 454 -64.44 22.79 -19.49
CA LYS A 454 -64.02 22.08 -20.71
C LYS A 454 -62.53 21.67 -20.64
N ALA A 455 -61.65 22.54 -20.14
CA ALA A 455 -60.22 22.22 -19.99
C ALA A 455 -59.97 21.13 -18.95
N ALA A 456 -60.70 21.17 -17.83
CA ALA A 456 -60.69 20.13 -16.80
C ALA A 456 -61.14 18.78 -17.33
N LEU A 457 -62.25 18.75 -18.10
CA LEU A 457 -62.74 17.54 -18.77
C LEU A 457 -61.71 16.99 -19.75
N LEU A 458 -61.10 17.85 -20.58
CA LEU A 458 -60.09 17.44 -21.55
C LEU A 458 -58.84 16.89 -20.86
N PHE A 459 -58.40 17.51 -19.76
CA PHE A 459 -57.29 17.03 -18.94
C PHE A 459 -57.59 15.65 -18.33
N ILE A 460 -58.73 15.50 -17.66
CA ILE A 460 -59.09 14.26 -16.96
C ILE A 460 -59.42 13.13 -17.92
N LYS A 461 -60.23 13.39 -18.97
CA LYS A 461 -60.78 12.35 -19.85
C LYS A 461 -59.89 11.96 -21.00
N VAL A 462 -59.04 12.87 -21.49
CA VAL A 462 -58.25 12.62 -22.70
C VAL A 462 -56.77 12.55 -22.37
N PHE A 463 -56.24 13.55 -21.66
CA PHE A 463 -54.80 13.64 -21.40
C PHE A 463 -54.28 12.63 -20.36
N VAL A 464 -54.96 12.45 -19.23
CA VAL A 464 -54.54 11.46 -18.22
C VAL A 464 -54.55 10.03 -18.79
N PRO A 465 -55.60 9.54 -19.48
CA PRO A 465 -55.58 8.23 -20.11
C PRO A 465 -54.49 8.09 -21.17
N PHE A 466 -54.25 9.14 -21.96
CA PHE A 466 -53.14 9.19 -22.91
C PHE A 466 -51.79 8.98 -22.22
N LEU A 467 -51.49 9.71 -21.13
CA LEU A 467 -50.25 9.51 -20.38
C LEU A 467 -50.18 8.12 -19.71
N ARG A 468 -51.31 7.60 -19.20
CA ARG A 468 -51.37 6.23 -18.66
C ARG A 468 -50.97 5.19 -19.71
N LYS A 469 -51.44 5.32 -20.95
CA LYS A 469 -51.08 4.43 -22.08
C LYS A 469 -49.59 4.53 -22.43
N ASN A 470 -49.02 5.74 -22.41
CA ASN A 470 -47.59 5.94 -22.62
C ASN A 470 -46.75 5.29 -21.50
N LEU A 471 -47.16 5.42 -20.23
CA LEU A 471 -46.49 4.72 -19.12
C LEU A 471 -46.56 3.20 -19.25
N HIS A 472 -47.69 2.63 -19.68
CA HIS A 472 -47.79 1.18 -19.97
C HIS A 472 -46.85 0.75 -21.10
N THR A 473 -46.60 1.63 -22.07
CA THR A 473 -45.66 1.37 -23.17
C THR A 473 -44.21 1.41 -22.66
N CYS A 474 -43.88 2.35 -21.77
CA CYS A 474 -42.57 2.42 -21.13
C CYS A 474 -42.32 1.22 -20.22
N PHE A 475 -43.26 0.88 -19.34
CA PHE A 475 -43.10 -0.12 -18.27
C PHE A 475 -43.92 -1.40 -18.52
N GLY A 476 -43.92 -1.92 -19.75
CA GLY A 476 -44.78 -3.05 -20.12
C GLY A 476 -44.57 -4.30 -19.25
N TYR A 477 -45.65 -4.84 -18.66
CA TYR A 477 -45.63 -6.00 -17.75
C TYR A 477 -44.90 -7.22 -18.35
N GLU A 478 -45.23 -7.57 -19.60
CA GLU A 478 -44.65 -8.74 -20.28
C GLU A 478 -43.16 -8.58 -20.57
N LYS A 479 -42.72 -7.35 -20.91
CA LYS A 479 -41.32 -7.08 -21.29
C LYS A 479 -40.42 -6.85 -20.07
N CYS A 480 -40.90 -6.08 -19.09
CA CYS A 480 -40.10 -5.56 -17.98
C CYS A 480 -40.26 -6.35 -16.68
N PHE A 481 -41.42 -6.97 -16.43
CA PHE A 481 -41.73 -7.58 -15.13
C PHE A 481 -41.75 -9.12 -15.17
N ARG A 482 -42.48 -9.72 -16.11
CA ARG A 482 -42.66 -11.18 -16.19
C ARG A 482 -41.35 -11.94 -16.42
N SER A 483 -40.46 -11.37 -17.24
CA SER A 483 -39.14 -11.94 -17.55
C SER A 483 -38.20 -12.00 -16.35
N VAL A 484 -38.31 -11.05 -15.41
CA VAL A 484 -37.39 -10.87 -14.28
C VAL A 484 -37.95 -11.48 -12.98
N PHE A 485 -39.23 -11.23 -12.66
CA PHE A 485 -39.81 -11.57 -11.35
C PHE A 485 -40.66 -12.84 -11.33
N ARG A 486 -40.89 -13.45 -12.50
CA ARG A 486 -41.45 -14.80 -12.76
C ARG A 486 -42.72 -15.26 -12.00
N SER A 487 -43.30 -14.53 -11.04
CA SER A 487 -44.64 -14.78 -10.44
C SER A 487 -44.99 -13.92 -9.21
N ALA A 488 -44.16 -12.98 -8.72
CA ALA A 488 -44.41 -12.36 -7.41
C ALA A 488 -45.62 -11.41 -7.32
N VAL A 489 -46.09 -10.85 -8.44
CA VAL A 489 -47.21 -9.87 -8.48
C VAL A 489 -48.11 -10.17 -9.67
N THR A 490 -49.42 -10.15 -9.45
CA THR A 490 -50.41 -10.35 -10.51
C THR A 490 -50.43 -9.17 -11.49
N LYS A 491 -50.90 -9.39 -12.72
CA LYS A 491 -51.01 -8.32 -13.73
C LYS A 491 -51.89 -7.18 -13.24
N GLU A 492 -52.99 -7.50 -12.56
CA GLU A 492 -53.94 -6.52 -11.99
C GLU A 492 -53.30 -5.66 -10.89
N GLU A 493 -52.56 -6.28 -9.96
CA GLU A 493 -51.82 -5.54 -8.93
C GLU A 493 -50.75 -4.63 -9.55
N PHE A 494 -50.05 -5.09 -10.59
CA PHE A 494 -49.08 -4.26 -11.30
C PHE A 494 -49.74 -3.09 -12.03
N GLU A 495 -50.87 -3.33 -12.69
CA GLU A 495 -51.64 -2.28 -13.39
C GLU A 495 -52.22 -1.23 -12.43
N SER A 496 -52.48 -1.60 -11.16
CA SER A 496 -52.91 -0.67 -10.12
C SER A 496 -51.89 0.46 -9.86
N HIS A 497 -50.59 0.20 -10.06
CA HIS A 497 -49.54 1.20 -9.89
C HIS A 497 -49.58 2.32 -10.94
N TYR A 498 -50.25 2.13 -12.08
CA TYR A 498 -50.42 3.16 -13.11
C TYR A 498 -51.60 4.09 -12.85
N SER A 499 -52.27 3.94 -11.72
CA SER A 499 -53.37 4.83 -11.36
C SER A 499 -52.83 6.23 -11.08
N LEU A 500 -52.89 7.11 -12.09
CA LEU A 500 -52.47 8.50 -12.03
C LEU A 500 -53.50 9.43 -11.37
N LEU A 501 -54.75 8.97 -11.21
CA LEU A 501 -55.82 9.71 -10.54
C LEU A 501 -56.23 8.96 -9.28
N SER A 502 -56.44 9.71 -8.19
CA SER A 502 -56.99 9.20 -6.95
C SER A 502 -57.95 10.23 -6.35
N ASP A 503 -58.93 9.77 -5.58
CA ASP A 503 -59.92 10.65 -4.93
C ASP A 503 -59.23 11.73 -4.06
N ASP A 504 -58.07 11.39 -3.49
CA ASP A 504 -57.22 12.30 -2.71
C ASP A 504 -56.70 13.52 -3.51
N LEU A 505 -56.60 13.44 -4.84
CA LEU A 505 -56.13 14.57 -5.67
C LEU A 505 -57.13 15.73 -5.66
N PHE A 506 -58.42 15.42 -5.48
CA PHE A 506 -59.52 16.40 -5.53
C PHE A 506 -59.89 16.94 -4.14
N SER A 507 -59.40 16.31 -3.07
CA SER A 507 -59.74 16.63 -1.67
C SER A 507 -59.48 18.08 -1.25
N HIS A 508 -58.62 18.80 -1.96
CA HIS A 508 -58.27 20.21 -1.69
C HIS A 508 -58.90 21.19 -2.67
N CYS A 509 -59.71 20.72 -3.64
CA CYS A 509 -60.39 21.56 -4.63
C CYS A 509 -61.80 21.90 -4.14
N VAL A 510 -62.24 23.14 -4.33
CA VAL A 510 -63.57 23.61 -3.93
C VAL A 510 -64.65 22.95 -4.80
N HIS A 511 -64.39 22.84 -6.10
CA HIS A 511 -65.30 22.23 -7.07
C HIS A 511 -65.02 20.73 -7.29
N HIS A 512 -64.67 20.02 -6.23
CA HIS A 512 -64.36 18.60 -6.25
C HIS A 512 -65.42 17.72 -6.94
N ASP A 513 -66.70 18.07 -6.87
CA ASP A 513 -67.80 17.32 -7.49
C ASP A 513 -67.71 17.25 -9.01
N VAL A 514 -67.33 18.35 -9.67
CA VAL A 514 -67.17 18.42 -11.14
C VAL A 514 -66.04 17.51 -11.61
N PHE A 515 -64.92 17.54 -10.88
CA PHE A 515 -63.76 16.70 -11.19
C PHE A 515 -64.04 15.22 -10.87
N LEU A 516 -64.74 14.93 -9.78
CA LEU A 516 -65.15 13.57 -9.40
C LEU A 516 -66.16 12.98 -10.38
N GLU A 517 -67.09 13.77 -10.91
CA GLU A 517 -68.04 13.32 -11.94
C GLU A 517 -67.31 13.01 -13.26
N ALA A 518 -66.39 13.89 -13.67
CA ALA A 518 -65.51 13.65 -14.81
C ALA A 518 -64.69 12.37 -14.64
N TYR A 519 -64.11 12.14 -13.47
CA TYR A 519 -63.34 10.94 -13.14
C TYR A 519 -64.21 9.67 -13.06
N ARG A 520 -65.37 9.72 -12.41
CA ARG A 520 -66.30 8.59 -12.31
C ARG A 520 -66.82 8.16 -13.67
N SER A 521 -67.05 9.11 -14.57
CA SER A 521 -67.47 8.80 -15.95
C SER A 521 -66.41 8.06 -16.77
N LEU A 522 -65.13 8.02 -16.34
CA LEU A 522 -64.08 7.17 -16.93
C LEU A 522 -64.08 5.74 -16.38
N LEU A 523 -64.63 5.52 -15.18
CA LEU A 523 -64.71 4.20 -14.56
C LEU A 523 -65.93 3.40 -15.04
N VAL A 524 -66.92 4.08 -15.63
CA VAL A 524 -68.09 3.45 -16.25
C VAL A 524 -67.68 2.90 -17.61
N VAL A 525 -67.28 1.63 -17.64
CA VAL A 525 -67.16 0.84 -18.87
C VAL A 525 -68.58 0.64 -19.44
N PRO A 526 -68.87 0.92 -20.74
CA PRO A 526 -70.14 0.51 -21.32
C PRO A 526 -70.23 -1.03 -21.32
N PRO A 527 -71.39 -1.63 -21.01
CA PRO A 527 -71.51 -3.08 -20.97
C PRO A 527 -71.19 -3.68 -22.34
N ALA A 528 -70.30 -4.67 -22.36
CA ALA A 528 -69.97 -5.44 -23.54
C ALA A 528 -71.24 -6.12 -24.09
N GLU A 529 -71.54 -5.90 -25.36
CA GLU A 529 -72.53 -6.68 -26.09
C GLU A 529 -72.04 -8.14 -26.18
N GLU A 530 -72.87 -9.05 -25.71
CA GLU A 530 -72.71 -10.50 -25.85
C GLU A 530 -72.73 -10.89 -27.33
N GLU A 531 -71.57 -11.25 -27.91
CA GLU A 531 -71.55 -12.11 -29.10
C GLU A 531 -71.71 -13.56 -28.68
N ALA A 532 -72.96 -14.01 -28.69
CA ALA A 532 -73.33 -15.42 -28.68
C ALA A 532 -73.07 -16.04 -30.05
N ALA A 533 -72.22 -17.08 -30.11
CA ALA A 533 -72.31 -18.10 -31.15
C ALA A 533 -71.73 -19.46 -30.69
N ALA A 534 -72.66 -20.40 -30.49
CA ALA A 534 -72.56 -21.83 -30.76
C ALA A 534 -71.61 -22.70 -29.91
N SER A 535 -72.19 -23.24 -28.84
CA SER A 535 -71.85 -24.56 -28.31
C SER A 535 -72.40 -25.68 -29.21
N GLU A 536 -71.54 -26.55 -29.75
CA GLU A 536 -71.89 -27.95 -30.07
C GLU A 536 -70.67 -28.86 -29.83
N GLY A 537 -70.78 -29.71 -28.79
CA GLY A 537 -70.54 -31.16 -28.90
C GLY A 537 -69.12 -31.75 -28.81
N LEU A 538 -68.71 -32.11 -27.58
CA LEU A 538 -68.07 -33.39 -27.14
C LEU A 538 -66.64 -33.77 -27.60
N PRO A 539 -65.95 -34.71 -26.92
CA PRO A 539 -65.72 -34.86 -25.47
C PRO A 539 -64.23 -35.08 -25.12
N MET A 540 -63.90 -34.98 -23.83
CA MET A 540 -62.64 -35.44 -23.25
C MET A 540 -62.55 -36.97 -23.25
N ASP A 541 -61.47 -37.52 -23.81
CA ASP A 541 -60.87 -38.79 -23.37
C ASP A 541 -59.38 -38.87 -23.80
N SER A 542 -58.49 -38.74 -22.81
CA SER A 542 -57.19 -39.41 -22.53
C SER A 542 -56.27 -39.94 -23.68
N PRO A 543 -55.01 -40.31 -23.37
CA PRO A 543 -53.83 -39.54 -22.97
C PRO A 543 -52.64 -39.71 -23.95
N LEU A 544 -51.55 -38.95 -23.71
CA LEU A 544 -50.13 -39.16 -24.09
C LEU A 544 -49.79 -40.21 -25.18
N ILE A 545 -49.10 -39.80 -26.24
CA ILE A 545 -47.93 -40.50 -26.85
C ILE A 545 -47.17 -39.53 -27.77
N GLU A 546 -45.85 -39.56 -27.64
CA GLU A 546 -44.82 -38.90 -28.44
C GLU A 546 -44.93 -39.18 -29.95
N LYS A 547 -44.49 -38.22 -30.77
CA LYS A 547 -43.45 -38.49 -31.78
C LYS A 547 -42.84 -37.22 -32.37
N ASP A 548 -41.50 -37.25 -32.36
CA ASP A 548 -40.54 -36.38 -33.01
C ASP A 548 -40.78 -36.17 -34.52
N ASP A 549 -40.40 -34.99 -35.02
CA ASP A 549 -39.21 -34.81 -35.88
C ASP A 549 -39.08 -33.30 -36.23
N ALA A 550 -38.03 -32.61 -35.77
CA ALA A 550 -36.74 -32.40 -36.48
C ALA A 550 -36.86 -31.24 -37.53
N VAL A 551 -35.99 -30.24 -37.72
CA VAL A 551 -34.58 -29.94 -37.43
C VAL A 551 -34.39 -28.43 -37.70
N VAL A 552 -33.61 -27.68 -36.90
CA VAL A 552 -32.53 -26.80 -37.42
C VAL A 552 -31.40 -26.74 -36.37
N GLU A 553 -30.23 -27.17 -36.81
CA GLU A 553 -28.98 -27.42 -36.10
C GLU A 553 -28.31 -26.16 -35.52
N ALA A 554 -27.75 -26.31 -34.32
CA ALA A 554 -26.64 -25.49 -33.83
C ALA A 554 -25.40 -26.39 -33.71
N VAL A 555 -24.38 -26.06 -34.49
CA VAL A 555 -23.05 -26.68 -34.44
C VAL A 555 -22.34 -26.20 -33.17
N SER A 556 -22.00 -27.13 -32.28
CA SER A 556 -20.98 -26.94 -31.25
C SER A 556 -19.96 -28.07 -31.29
N VAL A 557 -18.71 -27.66 -31.39
CA VAL A 557 -17.52 -28.51 -31.44
C VAL A 557 -17.23 -29.05 -30.03
N SER A 558 -16.96 -30.35 -30.01
CA SER A 558 -16.56 -31.26 -28.95
C SER A 558 -15.46 -30.79 -28.00
N THR A 559 -15.48 -31.29 -26.76
CA THR A 559 -14.39 -32.13 -26.22
C THR A 559 -14.88 -32.97 -25.03
N GLN A 560 -14.79 -34.29 -25.19
CA GLN A 560 -14.96 -35.30 -24.15
C GLN A 560 -13.74 -35.34 -23.22
N LEU A 561 -13.97 -35.63 -21.94
CA LEU A 561 -13.01 -36.26 -21.05
C LEU A 561 -13.70 -37.45 -20.40
N ASP A 562 -13.31 -38.65 -20.84
CA ASP A 562 -13.60 -39.93 -20.22
C ASP A 562 -12.74 -40.08 -18.95
N GLU A 563 -13.39 -40.31 -17.81
CA GLU A 563 -12.77 -40.91 -16.64
C GLU A 563 -13.09 -42.40 -16.64
N SER A 564 -12.07 -43.25 -16.88
CA SER A 564 -12.05 -44.59 -16.32
C SER A 564 -10.61 -45.13 -16.20
N VAL A 565 -10.29 -45.55 -14.97
CA VAL A 565 -9.32 -46.60 -14.60
C VAL A 565 -7.83 -46.35 -14.89
N CYS A 566 -7.06 -45.94 -13.86
CA CYS A 566 -6.16 -46.82 -13.08
C CYS A 566 -5.40 -46.03 -12.00
#